data_AF-A0A507ER49-F1
#
_entry.id   AF-A0A507ER49-F1
#
_cell.length_a   1.000
_cell.length_b   1.000
_cell.length_c   1.000
_cell.angle_alpha   90.00
_cell.angle_beta   90.00
_cell.angle_gamma   90.00
#
_symmetry.space_group_name_H-M   'P 1'
#
loop_
_entity.id
_entity.type
_entity.pdbx_description
1 polymer ?
#
loop_
_entity_poly.entity_id
_entity_poly.type
_entity_poly.pdbx_seq_one_letter_code
_entity_poly.pdbx_strand_id
1 'polypeptide(L)'
;MSSNAPLDAQKAEKLAVVEKELQDLLAKKKLLDRQLASIESNIYTYEGSYLDNPYGNIVKGYDGYVHATGRDKAGRKVKVTESDRIFSQSSVTYQKSLEAKHREAMEK
;
A
#
# COMPACT_ATOMS: atom_id res chain seq x y z
N MET A 1 -43.70 13.27 39.59
CA MET A 1 -42.67 13.17 38.54
C MET A 1 -41.80 11.97 38.86
N SER A 2 -42.01 10.84 38.19
CA SER A 2 -41.21 9.63 38.41
C SER A 2 -39.88 9.82 37.70
N SER A 3 -38.81 10.02 38.47
CA SER A 3 -37.47 10.28 37.96
C SER A 3 -36.84 8.98 37.44
N ASN A 4 -36.61 8.92 36.12
CA ASN A 4 -35.94 7.79 35.45
C ASN A 4 -34.41 7.86 35.55
N ALA A 5 -33.89 8.64 36.50
CA ALA A 5 -32.48 8.99 36.66
C ALA A 5 -31.49 7.82 36.65
N PRO A 6 -31.80 6.63 37.23
CA PRO A 6 -30.90 5.49 37.16
C PRO A 6 -30.73 4.96 35.72
N LEU A 7 -31.80 4.98 34.93
CA LEU A 7 -31.80 4.51 33.55
C LEU A 7 -31.04 5.49 32.63
N ASP A 8 -31.13 6.78 32.91
CA ASP A 8 -30.45 7.83 32.16
C ASP A 8 -28.94 7.86 32.46
N ALA A 9 -28.54 7.61 33.71
CA ALA A 9 -27.14 7.45 34.10
C ALA A 9 -26.50 6.23 33.42
N GLN A 10 -27.22 5.10 33.39
CA GLN A 10 -26.74 3.87 32.76
C GLN A 10 -26.60 4.01 31.22
N LYS A 11 -27.48 4.79 30.59
CA LYS A 11 -27.36 5.16 29.17
C LYS A 11 -26.16 6.08 28.92
N ALA A 12 -25.95 7.09 29.78
CA ALA A 12 -24.83 8.02 29.65
C ALA A 12 -23.48 7.31 29.81
N GLU A 13 -23.37 6.39 30.77
CA GLU A 13 -22.18 5.55 30.95
C GLU A 13 -21.91 4.68 29.71
N LYS A 14 -22.95 4.01 29.19
CA LYS A 14 -22.83 3.19 27.97
C LYS A 14 -22.43 4.02 26.76
N LEU A 15 -22.98 5.24 26.63
CA LEU A 15 -22.62 6.17 25.56
C LEU A 15 -21.16 6.59 25.66
N ALA A 16 -20.67 6.93 26.85
CA ALA A 16 -19.26 7.29 27.06
C ALA A 16 -18.31 6.14 26.72
N VAL A 17 -18.67 4.90 27.04
CA VAL A 17 -17.89 3.70 26.67
C VAL A 17 -17.82 3.54 25.15
N VAL A 18 -18.96 3.67 24.46
CA VAL A 18 -19.02 3.54 22.99
C VAL A 18 -18.26 4.68 22.29
N GLU A 19 -18.33 5.90 22.81
CA GLU A 19 -17.57 7.03 22.28
C GLU A 19 -16.06 6.81 22.39
N LYS A 20 -15.61 6.29 23.54
CA LYS A 20 -14.19 5.94 23.73
C LYS A 20 -13.75 4.84 22.77
N GLU A 21 -14.52 3.77 22.65
CA GLU A 21 -14.22 2.68 21.72
C GLU A 21 -14.15 3.18 20.27
N LEU A 22 -15.07 4.08 19.87
CA LEU A 22 -15.05 4.69 18.55
C LEU A 22 -13.76 5.51 18.32
N GLN A 23 -13.33 6.30 19.30
CA GLN A 23 -12.08 7.07 19.21
C GLN A 23 -10.86 6.15 19.04
N ASP A 24 -10.79 5.06 19.80
CA ASP A 24 -9.71 4.09 19.71
C ASP A 24 -9.69 3.40 18.33
N LEU A 25 -10.87 3.02 17.81
CA LEU A 25 -11.00 2.43 16.47
C LEU A 25 -10.60 3.40 15.36
N LEU A 26 -10.96 4.68 15.47
CA LEU A 26 -10.55 5.71 14.51
C LEU A 26 -9.04 5.94 14.52
N ALA A 27 -8.42 5.97 15.71
CA ALA A 27 -6.97 6.07 15.84
C ALA A 27 -6.27 4.85 15.21
N LYS A 28 -6.78 3.64 15.48
CA LYS A 28 -6.27 2.40 14.89
C LYS A 28 -6.42 2.37 13.37
N LYS A 29 -7.56 2.78 12.83
CA LYS A 29 -7.79 2.91 11.39
C LYS A 29 -6.74 3.84 10.76
N LYS A 30 -6.54 5.02 11.35
CA LYS A 30 -5.55 6.01 10.86
C LYS A 30 -4.13 5.45 10.87
N LEU A 31 -3.77 4.65 11.88
CA LEU A 31 -2.47 3.98 11.93
C LEU A 31 -2.33 2.94 10.80
N LEU A 32 -3.33 2.08 10.62
CA LEU A 32 -3.33 1.06 9.58
C LEU A 32 -3.27 1.67 8.18
N ASP A 33 -4.02 2.74 7.93
CA ASP A 33 -4.01 3.46 6.64
C ASP A 33 -2.60 3.98 6.30
N ARG A 34 -1.87 4.52 7.29
CA ARG A 34 -0.48 4.97 7.11
C ARG A 34 0.50 3.82 6.85
N GLN A 35 0.33 2.71 7.57
CA GLN A 35 1.16 1.52 7.38
C GLN A 35 0.94 0.91 6.00
N LEU A 36 -0.31 0.79 5.57
CA LEU A 36 -0.67 0.33 4.23
C LEU A 36 -0.02 1.21 3.16
N ALA A 37 -0.15 2.53 3.28
CA ALA A 37 0.46 3.45 2.32
C ALA A 37 1.99 3.32 2.25
N SER A 38 2.64 3.03 3.38
CA SER A 38 4.07 2.75 3.42
C SER A 38 4.43 1.43 2.71
N ILE A 39 3.66 0.37 2.94
CA ILE A 39 3.91 -0.94 2.31
C ILE A 39 3.73 -0.83 0.79
N GLU A 40 2.64 -0.23 0.33
CA GLU A 40 2.35 -0.08 -1.10
C GLU A 40 3.43 0.76 -1.81
N SER A 41 3.89 1.85 -1.19
CA SER A 41 5.00 2.64 -1.73
C SER A 41 6.32 1.86 -1.79
N ASN A 42 6.59 1.04 -0.79
CA ASN A 42 7.78 0.19 -0.78
C ASN A 42 7.70 -0.88 -1.88
N ILE A 43 6.55 -1.53 -2.05
CA ILE A 43 6.31 -2.49 -3.13
C ILE A 43 6.61 -1.85 -4.49
N TYR A 44 6.02 -0.68 -4.77
CA TYR A 44 6.24 0.03 -6.03
C TYR A 44 7.72 0.34 -6.28
N THR A 45 8.44 0.75 -5.23
CA THR A 45 9.88 1.05 -5.31
C THR A 45 10.68 -0.22 -5.62
N TYR A 46 10.42 -1.30 -4.88
CA TYR A 46 11.12 -2.58 -5.07
C TYR A 46 10.84 -3.21 -6.43
N GLU A 47 9.60 -3.10 -6.94
CA GLU A 47 9.27 -3.54 -8.29
C GLU A 47 10.09 -2.83 -9.35
N GLY A 48 10.35 -1.53 -9.18
CA GLY A 48 11.20 -0.77 -10.11
C GLY A 48 12.59 -1.39 -10.23
N SER A 49 13.22 -1.64 -9.08
CA SER A 49 14.56 -2.25 -9.02
C SER A 49 14.55 -3.70 -9.52
N TYR A 50 13.49 -4.46 -9.23
CA TYR A 50 13.38 -5.86 -9.66
C TYR A 50 13.16 -6.02 -11.17
N LEU A 51 12.34 -5.14 -11.77
CA LEU A 51 12.01 -5.20 -13.20
C LEU A 51 13.16 -4.74 -14.11
N ASP A 52 14.10 -3.94 -13.60
CA ASP A 52 15.30 -3.49 -14.32
C ASP A 52 16.41 -4.56 -14.39
N ASN A 53 16.17 -5.78 -13.88
CA ASN A 53 17.16 -6.85 -13.88
C ASN A 53 17.54 -7.30 -15.32
N PRO A 54 18.82 -7.23 -15.73
CA PRO A 54 19.26 -7.58 -17.08
C PRO A 54 19.19 -9.09 -17.39
N TYR A 55 19.09 -9.95 -16.38
CA TYR A 55 19.04 -11.41 -16.55
C TYR A 55 17.60 -11.95 -16.74
N GLY A 56 16.60 -11.08 -16.71
CA GLY A 56 15.19 -11.45 -16.76
C GLY A 56 14.51 -11.44 -15.40
N ASN A 57 13.19 -11.60 -15.39
CA ASN A 57 12.35 -11.54 -14.20
C ASN A 57 11.08 -12.38 -14.38
N ILE A 58 10.34 -12.61 -13.29
CA ILE A 58 9.12 -13.44 -13.30
C ILE A 58 8.03 -12.89 -14.22
N VAL A 59 7.99 -11.58 -14.45
CA VAL A 59 6.94 -10.94 -15.26
C VAL A 59 7.18 -11.14 -16.76
N LYS A 60 8.43 -11.02 -17.22
CA LYS A 60 8.80 -11.07 -18.65
C LYS A 60 9.52 -12.35 -19.07
N GLY A 61 9.86 -13.20 -18.12
CA GLY A 61 10.64 -14.41 -18.32
C GLY A 61 12.15 -14.18 -18.29
N TYR A 62 12.88 -15.29 -18.40
CA TYR A 62 14.34 -15.39 -18.32
C TYR A 62 14.98 -15.70 -19.69
N ASP A 63 14.33 -15.30 -20.78
CA ASP A 63 14.74 -15.68 -22.13
C ASP A 63 16.15 -15.18 -22.50
N GLY A 64 16.55 -14.03 -21.93
CA GLY A 64 17.92 -13.49 -22.03
C GLY A 64 18.98 -14.28 -21.26
N TYR A 65 18.60 -15.10 -20.29
CA TYR A 65 19.52 -15.97 -19.54
C TYR A 65 19.88 -17.24 -20.34
N VAL A 66 18.92 -17.82 -21.06
CA VAL A 66 19.08 -19.09 -21.79
C VAL A 66 19.73 -18.88 -23.16
N HIS A 67 19.49 -17.74 -23.82
CA HIS A 67 19.96 -17.45 -25.18
C HIS A 67 21.23 -16.56 -25.24
N ALA A 68 21.92 -16.32 -24.12
CA ALA A 68 23.14 -15.51 -24.07
C ALA A 68 24.33 -16.09 -24.89
N THR A 69 24.16 -17.24 -25.54
CA THR A 69 25.11 -17.82 -26.50
C THR A 69 24.96 -17.24 -27.92
N GLY A 70 23.86 -16.54 -28.23
CA GLY A 70 23.61 -15.90 -29.52
C GLY A 70 23.74 -14.37 -29.44
N ARG A 71 24.69 -13.79 -30.19
CA ARG A 71 25.07 -12.36 -30.17
C ARG A 71 24.00 -11.36 -30.64
N ASP A 72 22.75 -11.78 -30.88
CA ASP A 72 21.78 -10.97 -31.64
C ASP A 72 20.67 -10.31 -30.82
N LYS A 73 20.62 -10.48 -29.49
CA LYS A 73 19.57 -9.86 -28.65
C LYS A 73 20.07 -9.15 -27.37
N ALA A 74 21.38 -9.02 -27.17
CA ALA A 74 21.98 -8.47 -25.94
C ALA A 74 21.79 -6.95 -25.72
N GLY A 75 21.08 -6.24 -26.59
CA GLY A 75 21.01 -4.77 -26.56
C GLY A 75 19.65 -4.15 -26.29
N ARG A 76 18.55 -4.91 -26.33
CA ARG A 76 17.23 -4.29 -26.16
C ARG A 76 16.88 -4.23 -24.68
N LYS A 77 17.33 -3.15 -24.01
CA LYS A 77 16.85 -2.79 -22.66
C LYS A 77 15.33 -2.89 -22.67
N VAL A 78 14.82 -3.86 -21.91
CA VAL A 78 13.40 -4.14 -21.89
C VAL A 78 12.73 -3.00 -21.13
N LYS A 79 12.04 -2.12 -21.86
CA LYS A 79 11.37 -0.97 -21.25
C LYS A 79 10.37 -1.48 -20.21
N VAL A 80 10.57 -1.08 -18.96
CA VAL A 80 9.60 -1.32 -17.87
C VAL A 80 8.42 -0.39 -18.08
N THR A 81 7.23 -0.96 -18.10
CA THR A 81 5.95 -0.28 -18.25
C THR A 81 5.15 -0.40 -16.96
N GLU A 82 4.15 0.45 -16.77
CA GLU A 82 3.28 0.36 -15.60
C GLU A 82 2.53 -0.98 -15.57
N SER A 83 2.19 -1.54 -16.74
CA SER A 83 1.59 -2.88 -16.90
C SER A 83 2.43 -4.01 -16.28
N ASP A 84 3.75 -3.82 -16.15
CA ASP A 84 4.66 -4.85 -15.62
C ASP A 84 4.68 -4.89 -14.09
N ARG A 85 4.09 -3.89 -13.42
CA ARG A 85 4.07 -3.75 -11.96
C ARG A 85 2.92 -4.53 -11.34
N ILE A 86 2.95 -5.85 -11.53
CA ILE A 86 1.85 -6.75 -11.15
C ILE A 86 1.57 -6.75 -9.63
N PHE A 87 2.56 -6.48 -8.79
CA PHE A 87 2.38 -6.43 -7.33
C PHE A 87 1.72 -5.12 -6.91
N SER A 88 2.15 -3.98 -7.46
CA SER A 88 1.43 -2.71 -7.23
C SER A 88 0.00 -2.77 -7.75
N GLN A 89 -0.20 -3.34 -8.94
CA GLN A 89 -1.54 -3.50 -9.53
C GLN A 89 -2.44 -4.48 -8.78
N SER A 90 -1.90 -5.32 -7.90
CA SER A 90 -2.72 -6.17 -7.03
C SER A 90 -3.48 -5.39 -5.96
N SER A 91 -3.13 -4.11 -5.74
CA SER A 91 -3.85 -3.21 -4.87
C SER A 91 -4.53 -2.10 -5.66
N VAL A 92 -5.81 -1.85 -5.37
CA VAL A 92 -6.56 -0.70 -5.95
C VAL A 92 -6.19 0.64 -5.31
N THR A 93 -5.51 0.64 -4.16
CA THR A 93 -5.18 1.85 -3.40
C THR A 93 -3.75 2.36 -3.62
N TYR A 94 -2.89 1.61 -4.31
CA TYR A 94 -1.46 1.92 -4.40
C TYR A 94 -1.18 3.34 -4.92
N GLN A 95 -1.92 3.82 -5.93
CA GLN A 95 -1.73 5.16 -6.49
C GLN A 95 -1.99 6.26 -5.46
N LYS A 96 -3.07 6.13 -4.69
CA LYS A 96 -3.40 7.07 -3.60
C LYS A 96 -2.33 7.05 -2.51
N SER A 97 -1.75 5.88 -2.25
CA SER A 97 -0.65 5.73 -1.29
C SER A 97 0.64 6.40 -1.77
N LEU A 98 0.97 6.29 -3.06
CA LEU A 98 2.08 7.01 -3.66
C LEU A 98 1.88 8.53 -3.59
N GLU A 99 0.70 9.02 -3.90
CA GLU A 99 0.36 10.45 -3.77
C GLU A 99 0.47 10.93 -2.33
N ALA A 100 -0.04 10.15 -1.37
CA ALA A 100 0.06 10.47 0.05
C ALA A 100 1.52 10.56 0.49
N LYS A 101 2.35 9.60 0.08
CA LYS A 101 3.79 9.59 0.38
C LYS A 101 4.53 10.73 -0.29
N HIS A 102 4.18 11.08 -1.52
CA HIS A 102 4.74 12.22 -2.21
C HIS A 102 4.41 13.54 -1.50
N ARG A 103 3.17 13.74 -1.06
CA ARG A 103 2.79 14.91 -0.25
C ARG A 103 3.58 14.97 1.06
N GLU A 104 3.66 13.86 1.79
CA GLU A 104 4.46 13.77 3.04
C GLU A 104 5.95 14.11 2.82
N ALA A 105 6.50 13.82 1.65
CA ALA A 105 7.89 14.14 1.31
C ALA A 105 8.09 15.63 0.96
N MET A 106 7.09 16.27 0.35
CA MET A 106 7.14 17.70 -0.01
C MET A 106 6.91 18.64 1.18
N GLU A 107 6.29 18.15 2.25
CA GLU A 107 6.02 18.90 3.48
C GLU A 107 7.19 18.89 4.48
N LYS A 108 8.25 18.11 4.21
CA LYS A 108 9.47 18.02 5.04
C LYS A 108 10.59 18.88 4.48
#